data_AF-W4M111-F1
#
_entry.id   AF-W4M111-F1
#
_cell.length_a   1.000
_cell.length_b   1.000
_cell.length_c   1.000
_cell.angle_alpha   90.00
_cell.angle_beta   90.00
_cell.angle_gamma   90.00
#
_symmetry.space_group_name_H-M   'P 1'
#
loop_
_entity.id
_entity.type
_entity.pdbx_description
1 polymer ?
#
loop_
_entity_poly.entity_id
_entity_poly.type
_entity_poly.pdbx_seq_one_letter_code
_entity_poly.pdbx_strand_id
1 'polypeptide(L)'
;MEKHERDRDIALAHPDANDDTARLCTWLHVMRQRQGMDGQRPMHDMQHGLSLVLFVMGLALGALTVGGWLSLNKLLSPQAMPQSGINVIYFWSVTAGWQLLMLLVILTGLVLGDWADYIPGLSSLRRLLRRLPSLIPKIAEMLISRFRPSQQQALHTLQAWLTQSQRYRRLAFWYPLNLSQRFAVGFNLGLIGMFVFLSFATQPVFGWQSGQLNCTRLERVTRVIASPWYWLNAKGRPSANDIRSTYYQPDSLHAHTDCGGDTAPGPVNPGWWPFLFASMLVYGLIPRALLNALSSWQMRRAAHDVALHHPDSRELLLRMQRPLVDTGARLQTAPSGFNLPIVAPELQPEQQTVSFGRGFVLKWAGIQLPDDEIQDLVRRQWGIDTAALYEVGGLDVSRDEEALHALETSHDIDQVMLLVEAWQPPVTDFRNFVTQLRQTLRDGKMIWVLLYHRDTDGDIVTPRESDLDQWRMTLERIDAWLRVKPMIEEPA
;
A
#
# COMPACT_ATOMS: atom_id res chain seq x y z
N MET A 1 16.22 15.49 29.01
CA MET A 1 15.06 14.59 29.09
C MET A 1 15.31 13.48 28.12
N GLU A 2 15.56 12.29 28.65
CA GLU A 2 15.95 11.13 27.87
C GLU A 2 14.83 10.78 26.87
N LYS A 3 15.17 10.22 25.70
CA LYS A 3 14.19 9.83 24.67
C LYS A 3 13.11 8.91 25.26
N HIS A 4 13.51 8.05 26.20
CA HIS A 4 12.64 7.12 26.92
C HIS A 4 11.67 7.81 27.88
N GLU A 5 12.16 8.69 28.75
CA GLU A 5 11.34 9.44 29.70
C GLU A 5 10.24 10.23 29.00
N ARG A 6 10.62 10.94 27.93
CA ARG A 6 9.70 11.74 27.13
C ARG A 6 8.58 10.90 26.51
N ASP A 7 8.92 9.75 25.92
CA ASP A 7 7.95 8.92 25.21
C ASP A 7 6.97 8.26 26.21
N ARG A 8 7.44 7.91 27.42
CA ARG A 8 6.60 7.41 28.52
C ARG A 8 5.71 8.49 29.13
N ASP A 9 6.22 9.70 29.37
CA ASP A 9 5.44 10.81 29.90
C ASP A 9 4.25 11.15 29.00
N ILE A 10 4.45 11.07 27.68
CA ILE A 10 3.36 11.26 26.70
C ILE A 10 2.28 10.18 26.85
N ALA A 11 2.68 8.93 27.08
CA ALA A 11 1.75 7.82 27.29
C ALA A 11 0.99 7.95 28.63
N LEU A 12 1.67 8.36 29.71
CA LEU A 12 1.07 8.57 31.02
C LEU A 12 0.13 9.78 31.06
N ALA A 13 0.43 10.84 30.28
CA ALA A 13 -0.42 12.02 30.17
C ALA A 13 -1.75 11.77 29.42
N HIS A 14 -1.87 10.65 28.69
CA HIS A 14 -3.05 10.31 27.89
C HIS A 14 -3.52 8.87 28.15
N PRO A 15 -4.03 8.57 29.36
CA PRO A 15 -4.43 7.22 29.75
C PRO A 15 -5.65 6.69 28.97
N ASP A 16 -6.43 7.57 28.32
CA ASP A 16 -7.62 7.21 27.53
C ASP A 16 -7.30 6.40 26.25
N ALA A 17 -6.03 6.33 25.86
CA ALA A 17 -5.56 5.53 24.73
C ALA A 17 -5.43 4.05 25.11
N ASN A 18 -6.56 3.33 25.10
CA ASN A 18 -6.63 1.89 25.41
C ASN A 18 -6.09 0.97 24.30
N ASP A 19 -6.01 1.45 23.05
CA ASP A 19 -5.49 0.68 21.91
C ASP A 19 -4.09 1.18 21.49
N ASP A 20 -3.24 0.27 20.99
CA ASP A 20 -1.89 0.57 20.52
C ASP A 20 -1.92 1.60 19.37
N THR A 21 -2.96 1.54 18.53
CA THR A 21 -3.21 2.54 17.49
C THR A 21 -3.43 3.92 18.08
N ALA A 22 -4.26 4.02 19.12
CA ALA A 22 -4.57 5.27 19.77
C ALA A 22 -3.32 5.87 20.43
N ARG A 23 -2.49 5.04 21.07
CA ARG A 23 -1.21 5.47 21.69
C ARG A 23 -0.24 6.04 20.66
N LEU A 24 -0.06 5.34 19.54
CA LEU A 24 0.78 5.82 18.44
C LEU A 24 0.26 7.11 17.82
N CYS A 25 -1.06 7.22 17.59
CA CYS A 25 -1.68 8.43 17.06
C CYS A 25 -1.50 9.62 18.01
N THR A 26 -1.71 9.43 19.31
CA THR A 26 -1.52 10.46 20.33
C THR A 26 -0.07 10.93 20.39
N TRP A 27 0.89 9.98 20.40
CA TRP A 27 2.30 10.34 20.38
C TRP A 27 2.70 11.10 19.11
N LEU A 28 2.24 10.65 17.94
CA LEU A 28 2.50 11.35 16.68
C LEU A 28 1.92 12.76 16.68
N HIS A 29 0.75 12.96 17.30
CA HIS A 29 0.13 14.27 17.42
C HIS A 29 0.96 15.20 18.31
N VAL A 30 1.34 14.73 19.51
CA VAL A 30 2.16 15.50 20.46
C VAL A 30 3.54 15.82 19.89
N MET A 31 4.18 14.87 19.18
CA MET A 31 5.48 15.11 18.55
C MET A 31 5.42 16.15 17.44
N ARG A 32 4.37 16.14 16.62
CA ARG A 32 4.19 17.15 15.57
C ARG A 32 3.99 18.55 16.15
N GLN A 33 3.21 18.67 17.21
CA GLN A 33 3.04 19.94 17.94
C GLN A 33 4.39 20.45 18.46
N ARG A 34 5.15 19.60 19.13
CA ARG A 34 6.47 19.96 19.69
C ARG A 34 7.50 20.35 18.63
N GLN A 35 7.46 19.71 17.46
CA GLN A 35 8.38 20.00 16.35
C GLN A 35 7.91 21.16 15.46
N GLY A 36 6.82 21.85 15.81
CA GLY A 36 6.25 22.92 14.97
C GLY A 36 5.78 22.43 13.60
N MET A 37 5.58 21.12 13.44
CA MET A 37 5.11 20.47 12.21
C MET A 37 3.59 20.31 12.20
N ASP A 38 2.88 21.08 13.02
CA ASP A 38 1.43 21.11 13.02
C ASP A 38 0.91 21.52 11.64
N GLY A 39 0.11 20.64 11.05
CA GLY A 39 -0.46 20.82 9.71
C GLY A 39 0.40 20.31 8.54
N GLN A 40 1.69 20.02 8.73
CA GLN A 40 2.52 19.47 7.64
C GLN A 40 2.30 17.96 7.50
N ARG A 41 1.51 17.56 6.50
CA ARG A 41 1.32 16.16 6.12
C ARG A 41 1.74 15.98 4.66
N PRO A 42 3.04 16.10 4.33
CA PRO A 42 3.51 16.19 2.94
C PRO A 42 3.04 15.01 2.08
N MET A 43 3.02 13.80 2.64
CA MET A 43 2.50 12.60 1.95
C MET A 43 0.98 12.65 1.72
N HIS A 44 0.21 13.07 2.72
CA HIS A 44 -1.24 13.20 2.61
C HIS A 44 -1.63 14.29 1.61
N ASP A 45 -0.97 15.45 1.67
CA ASP A 45 -1.25 16.58 0.80
C ASP A 45 -0.82 16.30 -0.64
N MET A 46 0.32 15.60 -0.83
CA MET A 46 0.74 15.09 -2.14
C MET A 46 -0.29 14.09 -2.69
N GLN A 47 -0.74 13.13 -1.88
CA GLN A 47 -1.72 12.15 -2.31
C GLN A 47 -3.05 12.81 -2.71
N HIS A 48 -3.56 13.75 -1.91
CA HIS A 48 -4.77 14.49 -2.24
C HIS A 48 -4.60 15.34 -3.49
N GLY A 49 -3.48 16.07 -3.60
CA GLY A 49 -3.15 16.86 -4.78
C GLY A 49 -3.10 16.02 -6.05
N LEU A 50 -2.33 14.92 -6.05
CA LEU A 50 -2.25 13.99 -7.17
C LEU A 50 -3.63 13.45 -7.55
N SER A 51 -4.40 13.04 -6.53
CA SER A 51 -5.71 12.46 -6.74
C SER A 51 -6.72 13.45 -7.33
N LEU A 52 -6.64 14.72 -6.92
CA LEU A 52 -7.47 15.80 -7.43
C LEU A 52 -7.10 16.11 -8.89
N VAL A 53 -5.80 16.22 -9.19
CA VAL A 53 -5.31 16.43 -10.56
C VAL A 53 -5.78 15.30 -11.47
N LEU A 54 -5.62 14.04 -11.06
CA LEU A 54 -6.08 12.89 -11.83
C LEU A 54 -7.60 12.86 -12.00
N PHE A 55 -8.37 13.24 -10.96
CA PHE A 55 -9.82 13.32 -11.07
C PHE A 55 -10.26 14.40 -12.08
N VAL A 56 -9.68 15.60 -11.99
CA VAL A 56 -9.98 16.72 -12.91
C VAL A 56 -9.55 16.38 -14.33
N MET A 57 -8.37 15.78 -14.51
CA MET A 57 -7.90 15.30 -15.81
C MET A 57 -8.82 14.22 -16.38
N GLY A 58 -9.28 13.29 -15.54
CA GLY A 58 -10.30 12.30 -15.92
C GLY A 58 -11.57 12.98 -16.40
N LEU A 59 -12.11 13.92 -15.61
CA LEU A 59 -13.31 14.68 -15.95
C LEU A 59 -13.16 15.41 -17.31
N ALA A 60 -12.06 16.12 -17.52
CA ALA A 60 -11.78 16.80 -18.78
C ALA A 60 -11.70 15.81 -19.95
N LEU A 61 -10.96 14.70 -19.82
CA LEU A 61 -10.84 13.69 -20.86
C LEU A 61 -12.18 13.02 -21.16
N GLY A 62 -12.99 12.69 -20.15
CA GLY A 62 -14.33 12.12 -20.32
C GLY A 62 -15.25 13.06 -21.11
N ALA A 63 -15.26 14.34 -20.75
CA ALA A 63 -16.01 15.36 -21.46
C ALA A 63 -15.52 15.53 -22.91
N LEU A 64 -14.20 15.57 -23.12
CA LEU A 64 -13.59 15.63 -24.45
C LEU A 64 -13.91 14.39 -25.29
N THR A 65 -14.06 13.22 -24.70
CA THR A 65 -14.36 11.99 -25.45
C THR A 65 -15.74 12.08 -26.11
N VAL A 66 -16.76 12.51 -25.35
CA VAL A 66 -18.12 12.67 -25.89
C VAL A 66 -18.24 13.92 -26.75
N GLY A 67 -17.71 15.05 -26.27
CA GLY A 67 -17.75 16.31 -26.99
C GLY A 67 -16.97 16.26 -28.30
N GLY A 68 -15.77 15.68 -28.27
CA GLY A 68 -14.93 15.46 -29.43
C GLY A 68 -15.60 14.52 -30.43
N TRP A 69 -16.14 13.39 -29.99
CA TRP A 69 -16.82 12.45 -30.89
C TRP A 69 -18.02 13.10 -31.60
N LEU A 70 -18.88 13.80 -30.85
CA LEU A 70 -20.06 14.46 -31.40
C LEU A 70 -19.71 15.65 -32.30
N SER A 71 -18.63 16.38 -32.01
CA SER A 71 -18.18 17.51 -32.82
C SER A 71 -17.46 17.05 -34.09
N LEU A 72 -16.58 16.04 -34.00
CA LEU A 72 -15.90 15.44 -35.15
C LEU A 72 -16.88 14.80 -36.11
N ASN A 73 -17.92 14.14 -35.61
CA ASN A 73 -18.96 13.55 -36.46
C ASN A 73 -19.71 14.63 -37.27
N LYS A 74 -19.93 15.82 -36.69
CA LYS A 74 -20.50 16.97 -37.42
C LYS A 74 -19.52 17.54 -38.46
N LEU A 75 -18.23 17.60 -38.14
CA LEU A 75 -17.20 18.21 -39.00
C LEU A 75 -16.80 17.30 -40.18
N LEU A 76 -16.70 15.99 -39.96
CA LEU A 76 -16.27 15.00 -40.97
C LEU A 76 -17.41 14.54 -41.87
N SER A 77 -18.65 14.93 -41.57
CA SER A 77 -19.82 14.62 -42.38
C SER A 77 -20.63 15.87 -42.75
N PRO A 78 -20.05 16.90 -43.40
CA PRO A 78 -20.82 18.08 -43.85
C PRO A 78 -21.75 17.77 -45.03
N GLN A 79 -21.46 16.70 -45.79
CA GLN A 79 -22.20 16.29 -47.00
C GLN A 79 -22.79 14.87 -46.90
N ALA A 80 -22.56 14.15 -45.80
CA ALA A 80 -23.30 12.91 -45.57
C ALA A 80 -24.76 13.29 -45.30
N MET A 81 -25.69 12.57 -45.91
CA MET A 81 -27.12 12.91 -45.90
C MET A 81 -27.62 13.34 -44.51
N PRO A 82 -28.63 14.23 -44.42
CA PRO A 82 -29.26 14.69 -43.17
C PRO A 82 -29.84 13.58 -42.26
N GLN A 83 -29.64 12.30 -42.62
CA GLN A 83 -30.10 11.11 -41.93
C GLN A 83 -28.97 10.26 -41.30
N SER A 84 -27.68 10.59 -41.48
CA SER A 84 -26.59 9.82 -40.83
C SER A 84 -26.46 10.21 -39.34
N GLY A 85 -27.37 9.68 -38.53
CA GLY A 85 -27.29 9.77 -37.06
C GLY A 85 -26.00 9.14 -36.52
N ILE A 86 -25.64 9.49 -35.28
CA ILE A 86 -24.48 8.91 -34.61
C ILE A 86 -24.71 7.40 -34.44
N ASN A 87 -23.78 6.59 -34.93
CA ASN A 87 -23.88 5.14 -34.81
C ASN A 87 -23.78 4.72 -33.33
N VAL A 88 -24.89 4.22 -32.80
CA VAL A 88 -25.05 3.83 -31.40
C VAL A 88 -24.09 2.71 -31.00
N ILE A 89 -23.77 1.79 -31.91
CA ILE A 89 -22.90 0.64 -31.61
C ILE A 89 -21.48 1.13 -31.34
N TYR A 90 -20.95 2.01 -32.19
CA TYR A 90 -19.62 2.59 -31.99
C TYR A 90 -19.59 3.48 -30.76
N PHE A 91 -20.61 4.32 -30.59
CA PHE A 91 -20.73 5.19 -29.43
C PHE A 91 -20.76 4.39 -28.12
N TRP A 92 -21.58 3.34 -28.02
CA TRP A 92 -21.65 2.45 -26.86
C TRP A 92 -20.34 1.68 -26.65
N SER A 93 -19.68 1.24 -27.72
CA SER A 93 -18.41 0.51 -27.63
C SER A 93 -17.30 1.36 -27.02
N VAL A 94 -17.21 2.64 -27.40
CA VAL A 94 -16.22 3.59 -26.84
C VAL A 94 -16.59 3.99 -25.41
N THR A 95 -17.87 4.30 -25.17
CA THR A 95 -18.30 4.87 -23.89
C THR A 95 -18.51 3.83 -22.79
N ALA A 96 -18.93 2.61 -23.10
CA ALA A 96 -19.19 1.55 -22.12
C ALA A 96 -18.42 0.27 -22.42
N GLY A 97 -18.37 -0.18 -23.68
CA GLY A 97 -17.76 -1.47 -24.06
C GLY A 97 -16.27 -1.58 -23.70
N TRP A 98 -15.48 -0.56 -24.04
CA TRP A 98 -14.05 -0.52 -23.71
C TRP A 98 -13.82 -0.45 -22.19
N GLN A 99 -14.68 0.28 -21.48
CA GLN A 99 -14.61 0.36 -20.02
C GLN A 99 -14.88 -0.99 -19.36
N LEU A 100 -15.84 -1.76 -19.87
CA LEU A 100 -16.14 -3.12 -19.42
C LEU A 100 -14.97 -4.07 -19.67
N LEU A 101 -14.32 -3.98 -20.83
CA LEU A 101 -13.12 -4.77 -21.12
C LEU A 101 -12.00 -4.47 -20.10
N MET A 102 -11.75 -3.18 -19.84
CA MET A 102 -10.74 -2.77 -18.85
C MET A 102 -11.12 -3.20 -17.44
N LEU A 103 -12.41 -3.16 -17.10
CA LEU A 103 -12.92 -3.65 -15.82
C LEU A 103 -12.69 -5.16 -15.67
N LEU A 104 -12.98 -5.93 -16.73
CA LEU A 104 -12.76 -7.37 -16.76
C LEU A 104 -11.28 -7.72 -16.55
N VAL A 105 -10.36 -6.98 -17.19
CA VAL A 105 -8.91 -7.13 -17.00
C VAL A 105 -8.50 -6.88 -15.55
N ILE A 106 -9.05 -5.84 -14.91
CA ILE A 106 -8.76 -5.53 -13.50
C ILE A 106 -9.33 -6.62 -12.57
N LEU A 107 -10.56 -7.06 -12.81
CA LEU A 107 -11.22 -8.10 -12.00
C LEU A 107 -10.53 -9.46 -12.14
N THR A 108 -10.11 -9.82 -13.34
CA THR A 108 -9.33 -11.05 -13.55
C THR A 108 -8.00 -10.97 -12.82
N GLY A 109 -7.29 -9.83 -12.88
CA GLY A 109 -6.08 -9.61 -12.07
C GLY A 109 -6.30 -9.70 -10.55
N LEU A 110 -7.47 -9.27 -10.06
CA LEU A 110 -7.83 -9.31 -8.64
C LEU A 110 -8.20 -10.72 -8.16
N VAL A 111 -9.00 -11.45 -8.94
CA VAL A 111 -9.59 -12.75 -8.53
C VAL A 111 -8.61 -13.89 -8.77
N LEU A 112 -7.86 -13.88 -9.87
CA LEU A 112 -7.01 -15.00 -10.25
C LEU A 112 -5.67 -15.05 -9.49
N GLY A 113 -5.36 -14.08 -8.62
CA GLY A 113 -4.29 -14.18 -7.61
C GLY A 113 -3.01 -14.90 -8.08
N ASP A 114 -2.60 -15.93 -7.34
CA ASP A 114 -1.49 -16.83 -7.70
C ASP A 114 -1.90 -17.94 -8.69
N TRP A 115 -3.20 -18.17 -8.87
CA TRP A 115 -3.75 -19.14 -9.84
C TRP A 115 -3.53 -18.72 -11.29
N ALA A 116 -3.35 -17.41 -11.55
CA ALA A 116 -3.06 -16.85 -12.86
C ALA A 116 -1.74 -17.36 -13.47
N ASP A 117 -0.83 -17.89 -12.66
CA ASP A 117 0.45 -18.44 -13.13
C ASP A 117 0.29 -19.80 -13.83
N TYR A 118 -0.84 -20.50 -13.59
CA TYR A 118 -1.13 -21.80 -14.19
C TYR A 118 -1.81 -21.71 -15.57
N ILE A 119 -2.29 -20.53 -15.98
CA ILE A 119 -2.99 -20.35 -17.26
C ILE A 119 -2.06 -19.63 -18.26
N PRO A 120 -1.72 -20.26 -19.41
CA PRO A 120 -0.90 -19.63 -20.45
C PRO A 120 -1.56 -18.34 -20.94
N GLY A 121 -0.84 -17.21 -20.87
CA GLY A 121 -1.31 -15.87 -21.28
C GLY A 121 -1.69 -14.94 -20.12
N LEU A 122 -2.33 -15.45 -19.06
CA LEU A 122 -2.67 -14.64 -17.87
C LEU A 122 -1.43 -14.23 -17.07
N SER A 123 -0.39 -15.07 -17.06
CA SER A 123 0.90 -14.77 -16.43
C SER A 123 1.60 -13.54 -17.02
N SER A 124 1.43 -13.27 -18.33
CA SER A 124 1.96 -12.06 -18.98
C SER A 124 1.19 -10.80 -18.59
N LEU A 125 -0.14 -10.90 -18.52
CA LEU A 125 -0.99 -9.81 -18.02
C LEU A 125 -0.67 -9.47 -16.56
N ARG A 126 -0.49 -10.49 -15.71
CA ARG A 126 -0.08 -10.34 -14.31
C ARG A 126 1.28 -9.65 -14.18
N ARG A 127 2.28 -10.03 -15.00
CA ARG A 127 3.59 -9.37 -15.03
C ARG A 127 3.49 -7.89 -15.41
N LEU A 128 2.60 -7.55 -16.34
CA LEU A 128 2.35 -6.16 -16.75
C LEU A 128 1.66 -5.37 -15.62
N LEU A 129 0.65 -5.96 -14.98
CA LEU A 129 -0.02 -5.39 -13.80
C LEU A 129 0.95 -5.19 -12.61
N ARG A 130 1.93 -6.08 -12.43
CA ARG A 130 2.97 -5.94 -11.39
C ARG A 130 3.95 -4.81 -11.66
N ARG A 131 4.06 -4.32 -12.90
CA ARG A 131 4.89 -3.16 -13.27
C ARG A 131 4.18 -1.82 -13.15
N LEU A 132 2.84 -1.78 -13.08
CA LEU A 132 2.09 -0.53 -12.91
C LEU A 132 2.49 0.33 -11.70
N PRO A 133 2.77 -0.24 -10.51
CA PRO A 133 3.16 0.55 -9.34
C PRO A 133 4.44 1.38 -9.55
N SER A 134 5.38 0.91 -10.37
CA SER A 134 6.65 1.62 -10.61
C SER A 134 6.52 2.79 -11.62
N LEU A 135 5.39 2.87 -12.34
CA LEU A 135 5.11 3.96 -13.28
C LEU A 135 4.47 5.17 -12.58
N ILE A 136 3.73 4.94 -11.50
CA ILE A 136 3.07 6.01 -10.73
C ILE A 136 4.03 7.07 -10.21
N PRO A 137 5.16 6.77 -9.55
CA PRO A 137 6.06 7.80 -9.06
C PRO A 137 6.64 8.65 -10.20
N LYS A 138 6.89 8.07 -11.39
CA LYS A 138 7.35 8.81 -12.57
C LYS A 138 6.30 9.78 -13.11
N ILE A 139 5.04 9.35 -13.15
CA ILE A 139 3.92 10.19 -13.57
C ILE A 139 3.66 11.28 -12.52
N ALA A 140 3.71 10.92 -11.24
CA ALA A 140 3.54 11.86 -10.14
C ALA A 140 4.66 12.90 -10.11
N GLU A 141 5.91 12.49 -10.35
CA GLU A 141 7.04 13.39 -10.55
C GLU A 141 6.77 14.34 -11.73
N MET A 142 6.36 13.84 -12.89
CA MET A 142 6.02 14.69 -14.04
C MET A 142 4.90 15.71 -13.74
N LEU A 143 3.88 15.33 -12.97
CA LEU A 143 2.72 16.18 -12.68
C LEU A 143 2.95 17.16 -11.52
N ILE A 144 3.74 16.77 -10.52
CA ILE A 144 3.85 17.48 -9.23
C ILE A 144 5.21 18.17 -9.05
N SER A 145 6.28 17.66 -9.66
CA SER A 145 7.65 18.23 -9.51
C SER A 145 7.76 19.68 -9.96
N ARG A 146 6.83 20.16 -10.79
CA ARG A 146 6.74 21.56 -11.20
C ARG A 146 6.38 22.54 -10.07
N PHE A 147 5.84 22.06 -8.94
CA PHE A 147 5.18 22.94 -7.98
C PHE A 147 5.81 22.99 -6.59
N ARG A 148 6.43 21.92 -6.04
CA ARG A 148 7.00 21.95 -4.67
C ARG A 148 8.20 21.01 -4.41
N PRO A 149 9.32 21.50 -3.82
CA PRO A 149 10.49 20.68 -3.46
C PRO A 149 10.22 19.66 -2.34
N SER A 150 9.40 20.01 -1.34
CA SER A 150 9.08 19.11 -0.20
C SER A 150 8.33 17.84 -0.61
N GLN A 151 7.70 17.85 -1.79
CA GLN A 151 7.01 16.68 -2.34
C GLN A 151 7.95 15.71 -3.06
N GLN A 152 9.14 16.15 -3.49
CA GLN A 152 10.13 15.28 -4.13
C GLN A 152 10.67 14.22 -3.17
N GLN A 153 10.98 14.61 -1.93
CA GLN A 153 11.38 13.66 -0.89
C GLN A 153 10.28 12.62 -0.62
N ALA A 154 9.02 13.06 -0.53
CA ALA A 154 7.89 12.15 -0.35
C ALA A 154 7.71 11.17 -1.53
N LEU A 155 7.99 11.61 -2.77
CA LEU A 155 7.95 10.74 -3.96
C LEU A 155 9.05 9.68 -3.94
N HIS A 156 10.28 10.03 -3.54
CA HIS A 156 11.36 9.06 -3.43
C HIS A 156 11.08 8.02 -2.34
N THR A 157 10.55 8.44 -1.19
CA THR A 157 10.11 7.51 -0.13
C THR A 157 9.00 6.59 -0.63
N LEU A 158 8.00 7.14 -1.34
CA LEU A 158 6.91 6.35 -1.92
C LEU A 158 7.42 5.36 -2.97
N GLN A 159 8.34 5.77 -3.85
CA GLN A 159 8.95 4.89 -4.83
C GLN A 159 9.72 3.74 -4.15
N ALA A 160 10.50 4.02 -3.11
CA ALA A 160 11.18 2.99 -2.34
C ALA A 160 10.18 2.00 -1.74
N TRP A 161 9.08 2.49 -1.14
CA TRP A 161 8.05 1.63 -0.55
C TRP A 161 7.33 0.77 -1.59
N LEU A 162 7.02 1.33 -2.76
CA LEU A 162 6.33 0.61 -3.83
C LEU A 162 7.21 -0.45 -4.51
N THR A 163 8.54 -0.31 -4.44
CA THR A 163 9.48 -1.16 -5.20
C THR A 163 10.25 -2.15 -4.35
N GLN A 164 10.52 -1.87 -3.07
CA GLN A 164 11.55 -2.59 -2.31
C GLN A 164 11.07 -3.62 -1.28
N SER A 165 9.78 -3.72 -0.94
CA SER A 165 9.37 -4.68 0.10
C SER A 165 8.18 -5.58 -0.26
N GLN A 166 8.34 -6.88 0.03
CA GLN A 166 7.25 -7.86 0.09
C GLN A 166 6.17 -7.43 1.09
N ARG A 167 6.58 -6.69 2.12
CA ARG A 167 5.75 -6.15 3.19
C ARG A 167 4.75 -5.08 2.73
N TYR A 168 5.17 -4.18 1.84
CA TYR A 168 4.29 -3.15 1.28
C TYR A 168 3.54 -3.64 0.05
N ARG A 169 3.65 -4.93 -0.35
CA ARG A 169 3.03 -5.47 -1.56
C ARG A 169 1.53 -5.19 -1.66
N ARG A 170 0.80 -5.27 -0.55
CA ARG A 170 -0.63 -4.91 -0.50
C ARG A 170 -0.83 -3.42 -0.77
N LEU A 171 -0.11 -2.55 -0.06
CA LEU A 171 -0.20 -1.10 -0.26
C LEU A 171 0.22 -0.70 -1.68
N ALA A 172 1.27 -1.35 -2.20
CA ALA A 172 1.82 -1.12 -3.53
C ALA A 172 0.89 -1.54 -4.65
N PHE A 173 -0.04 -2.45 -4.39
CA PHE A 173 -1.11 -2.79 -5.32
C PHE A 173 -2.33 -1.86 -5.18
N TRP A 174 -2.81 -1.61 -3.95
CA TRP A 174 -4.03 -0.85 -3.71
C TRP A 174 -3.89 0.65 -3.96
N TYR A 175 -2.71 1.23 -3.74
CA TYR A 175 -2.43 2.64 -3.99
C TYR A 175 -2.56 3.05 -5.48
N PRO A 176 -1.85 2.43 -6.44
CA PRO A 176 -2.00 2.75 -7.85
C PRO A 176 -3.41 2.44 -8.35
N LEU A 177 -4.02 1.35 -7.87
CA LEU A 177 -5.40 1.03 -8.20
C LEU A 177 -6.35 2.15 -7.75
N ASN A 178 -6.20 2.67 -6.52
CA ASN A 178 -7.00 3.79 -6.03
C ASN A 178 -6.88 5.03 -6.91
N LEU A 179 -5.66 5.44 -7.25
CA LEU A 179 -5.43 6.60 -8.14
C LEU A 179 -6.07 6.40 -9.51
N SER A 180 -5.92 5.20 -10.11
CA SER A 180 -6.54 4.87 -11.39
C SER A 180 -8.06 4.92 -11.34
N GLN A 181 -8.68 4.48 -10.23
CA GLN A 181 -10.12 4.50 -10.08
C GLN A 181 -10.66 5.91 -9.81
N ARG A 182 -9.93 6.77 -9.09
CA ARG A 182 -10.29 8.20 -8.98
C ARG A 182 -10.30 8.89 -10.33
N PHE A 183 -9.28 8.64 -11.16
CA PHE A 183 -9.27 9.07 -12.56
C PHE A 183 -10.50 8.53 -13.32
N ALA A 184 -10.78 7.23 -13.22
CA ALA A 184 -11.88 6.58 -13.95
C ALA A 184 -13.26 7.07 -13.51
N VAL A 185 -13.46 7.39 -12.22
CA VAL A 185 -14.68 8.02 -11.71
C VAL A 185 -14.82 9.43 -12.29
N GLY A 186 -13.76 10.24 -12.24
CA GLY A 186 -13.73 11.56 -12.88
C GLY A 186 -14.08 11.47 -14.37
N PHE A 187 -13.46 10.53 -15.10
CA PHE A 187 -13.75 10.25 -16.50
C PHE A 187 -15.23 9.93 -16.75
N ASN A 188 -15.83 9.04 -15.98
CA ASN A 188 -17.25 8.72 -16.14
C ASN A 188 -18.17 9.90 -15.81
N LEU A 189 -17.85 10.70 -14.80
CA LEU A 189 -18.62 11.91 -14.48
C LEU A 189 -18.52 12.95 -15.59
N GLY A 190 -17.33 13.15 -16.16
CA GLY A 190 -17.14 14.03 -17.32
C GLY A 190 -17.87 13.54 -18.57
N LEU A 191 -17.78 12.24 -18.85
CA LEU A 191 -18.46 11.57 -19.96
C LEU A 191 -19.99 11.73 -19.83
N ILE A 192 -20.56 11.40 -18.68
CA ILE A 192 -21.99 11.51 -18.41
C ILE A 192 -22.42 12.98 -18.43
N GLY A 193 -21.68 13.87 -17.76
CA GLY A 193 -21.99 15.29 -17.70
C GLY A 193 -22.04 15.92 -19.10
N MET A 194 -21.04 15.63 -19.94
CA MET A 194 -21.02 16.12 -21.32
C MET A 194 -22.10 15.47 -22.18
N PHE A 195 -22.37 14.18 -22.00
CA PHE A 195 -23.44 13.49 -22.71
C PHE A 195 -24.81 14.10 -22.39
N VAL A 196 -25.10 14.34 -21.11
CA VAL A 196 -26.35 14.99 -20.68
C VAL A 196 -26.43 16.41 -21.24
N PHE A 197 -25.37 17.21 -21.07
CA PHE A 197 -25.30 18.57 -21.58
C PHE A 197 -25.60 18.63 -23.09
N LEU A 198 -24.90 17.83 -23.89
CA LEU A 198 -25.11 17.80 -25.35
C LEU A 198 -26.45 17.19 -25.75
N SER A 199 -26.96 16.23 -24.98
CA SER A 199 -28.29 15.66 -25.23
C SER A 199 -29.38 16.72 -25.13
N PHE A 200 -29.31 17.61 -24.14
CA PHE A 200 -30.24 18.72 -24.00
C PHE A 200 -29.95 19.87 -24.98
N ALA A 201 -28.68 20.23 -25.18
CA ALA A 201 -28.31 21.41 -25.97
C ALA A 201 -28.45 21.19 -27.49
N THR A 202 -28.17 19.97 -27.97
CA THR A 202 -28.04 19.69 -29.41
C THR A 202 -28.96 18.60 -29.94
N GLN A 203 -29.70 17.91 -29.06
CA GLN A 203 -30.62 16.81 -29.40
C GLN A 203 -30.03 15.85 -30.46
N PRO A 204 -28.92 15.17 -30.14
CA PRO A 204 -28.23 14.31 -31.10
C PRO A 204 -29.15 13.21 -31.62
N VAL A 205 -29.16 13.05 -32.95
CA VAL A 205 -29.90 11.97 -33.61
C VAL A 205 -29.03 10.72 -33.59
N PHE A 206 -29.57 9.65 -32.99
CA PHE A 206 -28.91 8.35 -32.89
C PHE A 206 -29.47 7.38 -33.94
N GLY A 207 -28.57 6.66 -34.61
CA GLY A 207 -28.90 5.63 -35.60
C GLY A 207 -27.99 4.43 -35.45
N TRP A 208 -28.25 3.34 -36.17
CA TRP A 208 -27.32 2.21 -36.19
C TRP A 208 -27.19 1.60 -37.57
N GLN A 209 -25.98 1.13 -37.83
CA GLN A 209 -25.62 0.34 -39.00
C GLN A 209 -24.57 -0.68 -38.55
N SER A 210 -24.69 -1.93 -39.03
CA SER A 210 -23.71 -2.99 -38.75
C SER A 210 -23.66 -3.96 -39.92
N GLY A 211 -22.46 -4.39 -40.31
CA GLY A 211 -22.31 -5.43 -41.32
C GLY A 211 -22.62 -6.86 -40.82
N GLN A 212 -22.80 -7.05 -39.51
CA GLN A 212 -22.93 -8.39 -38.91
C GLN A 212 -24.21 -8.59 -38.08
N LEU A 213 -24.88 -7.49 -37.69
CA LEU A 213 -26.08 -7.53 -36.84
C LEU A 213 -27.33 -7.19 -37.66
N ASN A 214 -28.35 -8.03 -37.53
CA ASN A 214 -29.70 -7.74 -38.00
C ASN A 214 -30.58 -7.17 -36.86
N CYS A 215 -31.77 -6.66 -37.21
CA CYS A 215 -32.72 -6.07 -36.25
C CYS A 215 -33.01 -6.99 -35.05
N THR A 216 -33.31 -8.27 -35.30
CA THR A 216 -33.66 -9.25 -34.26
C THR A 216 -32.49 -9.53 -33.30
N ARG A 217 -31.26 -9.61 -33.80
CA ARG A 217 -30.05 -9.79 -32.97
C ARG A 217 -29.78 -8.56 -32.13
N LEU A 218 -29.87 -7.36 -32.70
CA LEU A 218 -29.67 -6.13 -31.95
C LEU A 218 -30.72 -5.95 -30.85
N GLU A 219 -31.97 -6.33 -31.12
CA GLU A 219 -33.03 -6.32 -30.10
C GLU A 219 -32.72 -7.28 -28.94
N ARG A 220 -32.16 -8.46 -29.23
CA ARG A 220 -31.73 -9.43 -28.20
C ARG A 220 -30.55 -8.91 -27.40
N VAL A 221 -29.55 -8.32 -28.05
CA VAL A 221 -28.36 -7.76 -27.39
C VAL A 221 -28.75 -6.60 -26.46
N THR A 222 -29.53 -5.64 -26.95
CA THR A 222 -30.03 -4.51 -26.13
C THR A 222 -30.89 -4.98 -24.96
N ARG A 223 -31.64 -6.08 -25.11
CA ARG A 223 -32.38 -6.72 -24.01
C ARG A 223 -31.47 -7.21 -22.89
N VAL A 224 -30.40 -7.92 -23.25
CA VAL A 224 -29.44 -8.47 -22.28
C VAL A 224 -28.71 -7.34 -21.57
N ILE A 225 -28.23 -6.35 -22.34
CA ILE A 225 -27.53 -5.18 -21.80
C ILE A 225 -28.44 -4.36 -20.89
N ALA A 226 -29.73 -4.18 -21.23
CA ALA A 226 -30.65 -3.39 -20.41
C ALA A 226 -31.17 -4.12 -19.16
N SER A 227 -30.91 -5.42 -19.01
CA SER A 227 -31.44 -6.23 -17.92
C SER A 227 -31.22 -5.65 -16.50
N PRO A 228 -30.08 -5.01 -16.16
CA PRO A 228 -29.85 -4.55 -14.79
C PRO A 228 -30.73 -3.36 -14.35
N TRP A 229 -31.29 -2.60 -15.29
CA TRP A 229 -32.11 -1.41 -15.00
C TRP A 229 -33.51 -1.47 -15.61
N TYR A 230 -33.80 -2.45 -16.46
CA TYR A 230 -35.10 -2.56 -17.12
C TYR A 230 -36.26 -2.65 -16.12
N TRP A 231 -36.06 -3.28 -14.97
CA TRP A 231 -37.05 -3.38 -13.90
C TRP A 231 -37.37 -2.05 -13.22
N LEU A 232 -36.45 -1.07 -13.25
CA LEU A 232 -36.66 0.28 -12.71
C LEU A 232 -37.37 1.19 -13.71
N ASN A 233 -37.02 1.07 -14.98
CA ASN A 233 -37.59 1.89 -16.04
C ASN A 233 -37.67 1.11 -17.35
N ALA A 234 -38.90 0.74 -17.73
CA ALA A 234 -39.17 0.05 -18.99
C ALA A 234 -38.76 0.88 -20.23
N LYS A 235 -38.72 2.22 -20.12
CA LYS A 235 -38.24 3.13 -21.18
C LYS A 235 -36.72 3.21 -21.27
N GLY A 236 -35.99 2.56 -20.35
CA GLY A 236 -34.52 2.46 -20.37
C GLY A 236 -33.97 1.53 -21.45
N ARG A 237 -34.81 0.97 -22.31
CA ARG A 237 -34.45 0.09 -23.42
C ARG A 237 -35.14 0.59 -24.71
N PRO A 238 -34.44 0.61 -25.86
CA PRO A 238 -35.07 0.92 -27.14
C PRO A 238 -36.14 -0.12 -27.48
N SER A 239 -37.30 0.32 -27.97
CA SER A 239 -38.36 -0.58 -28.43
C SER A 239 -37.97 -1.26 -29.76
N ALA A 240 -38.63 -2.37 -30.10
CA ALA A 240 -38.42 -3.04 -31.39
C ALA A 240 -38.72 -2.11 -32.57
N ASN A 241 -39.67 -1.19 -32.40
CA ASN A 241 -39.98 -0.17 -33.40
C ASN A 241 -38.84 0.84 -33.55
N ASP A 242 -38.27 1.30 -32.43
CA ASP A 242 -37.14 2.26 -32.43
C ASP A 242 -35.91 1.67 -33.13
N ILE A 243 -35.64 0.38 -32.91
CA ILE A 243 -34.52 -0.30 -33.56
C ILE A 243 -34.74 -0.35 -35.07
N ARG A 244 -35.95 -0.69 -35.54
CA ARG A 244 -36.23 -0.73 -36.99
C ARG A 244 -36.19 0.64 -37.63
N SER A 245 -36.77 1.65 -36.98
CA SER A 245 -36.86 3.01 -37.52
C SER A 245 -35.53 3.77 -37.52
N THR A 246 -34.55 3.34 -36.72
CA THR A 246 -33.22 3.98 -36.61
C THR A 246 -32.12 3.25 -37.38
N TYR A 247 -32.47 2.22 -38.14
CA TYR A 247 -31.56 1.53 -39.05
C TYR A 247 -31.35 2.36 -40.33
N TYR A 248 -30.10 2.59 -40.72
CA TYR A 248 -29.79 3.27 -41.99
C TYR A 248 -28.75 2.47 -42.80
N GLN A 249 -29.02 2.29 -44.10
CA GLN A 249 -28.09 1.66 -45.04
C GLN A 249 -27.86 2.61 -46.24
N PRO A 250 -26.60 2.93 -46.59
CA PRO A 250 -26.29 3.88 -47.67
C PRO A 250 -26.74 3.47 -49.08
N ASP A 251 -26.94 2.17 -49.35
CA ASP A 251 -27.32 1.64 -50.67
C ASP A 251 -28.80 1.22 -50.70
N SER A 252 -29.61 2.05 -51.37
CA SER A 252 -31.07 2.06 -51.36
C SER A 252 -31.74 1.06 -52.32
N LEU A 253 -31.09 -0.05 -52.67
CA LEU A 253 -31.73 -1.11 -53.49
C LEU A 253 -32.27 -2.30 -52.67
N HIS A 254 -31.76 -2.51 -51.45
CA HIS A 254 -32.13 -3.65 -50.60
C HIS A 254 -32.47 -3.28 -49.15
N ALA A 255 -32.58 -1.99 -48.84
CA ALA A 255 -32.78 -1.46 -47.48
C ALA A 255 -34.03 -2.01 -46.75
N HIS A 256 -34.97 -2.64 -47.46
CA HIS A 256 -36.24 -3.11 -46.92
C HIS A 256 -36.29 -4.60 -46.54
N THR A 257 -35.23 -5.39 -46.76
CA THR A 257 -35.31 -6.86 -46.63
C THR A 257 -34.95 -7.41 -45.25
N ASP A 258 -33.94 -6.88 -44.57
CA ASP A 258 -33.46 -7.46 -43.29
C ASP A 258 -34.24 -7.03 -42.04
N CYS A 259 -34.95 -5.89 -42.09
CA CYS A 259 -35.72 -5.36 -40.96
C CYS A 259 -37.24 -5.33 -41.20
N GLY A 260 -37.70 -5.79 -42.37
CA GLY A 260 -39.10 -6.01 -42.72
C GLY A 260 -40.03 -4.81 -42.46
N GLY A 261 -40.19 -3.92 -43.44
CA GLY A 261 -41.28 -2.94 -43.42
C GLY A 261 -41.14 -1.74 -44.35
N ASP A 262 -42.23 -1.42 -45.04
CA ASP A 262 -42.52 -0.24 -45.89
C ASP A 262 -42.64 1.07 -45.08
N THR A 263 -41.74 1.32 -44.15
CA THR A 263 -41.68 2.60 -43.44
C THR A 263 -40.59 3.46 -44.04
N ALA A 264 -41.01 4.59 -44.63
CA ALA A 264 -40.12 5.64 -45.10
C ALA A 264 -39.06 5.97 -44.03
N PRO A 265 -37.81 6.28 -44.41
CA PRO A 265 -36.77 6.62 -43.47
C PRO A 265 -37.10 7.96 -42.81
N GLY A 266 -37.73 7.89 -41.65
CA GLY A 266 -38.21 9.02 -40.87
C GLY A 266 -37.27 9.29 -39.68
N PRO A 267 -36.85 10.54 -39.45
CA PRO A 267 -35.81 10.85 -38.50
C PRO A 267 -36.35 10.91 -37.05
N VAL A 268 -35.42 10.69 -36.12
CA VAL A 268 -35.46 11.11 -34.70
C VAL A 268 -36.46 10.36 -33.81
N ASN A 269 -36.02 9.28 -33.17
CA ASN A 269 -36.58 8.90 -31.87
C ASN A 269 -35.53 9.07 -30.76
N PRO A 270 -35.80 9.88 -29.70
CA PRO A 270 -34.97 9.94 -28.49
C PRO A 270 -34.84 8.61 -27.74
N GLY A 271 -35.49 7.51 -28.16
CA GLY A 271 -35.48 6.22 -27.46
C GLY A 271 -34.11 5.61 -27.13
N TRP A 272 -33.03 6.03 -27.79
CA TRP A 272 -31.67 5.54 -27.50
C TRP A 272 -30.98 6.21 -26.31
N TRP A 273 -31.28 7.49 -26.01
CA TRP A 273 -30.55 8.22 -24.98
C TRP A 273 -30.75 7.64 -23.56
N PRO A 274 -31.95 7.17 -23.14
CA PRO A 274 -32.12 6.58 -21.81
C PRO A 274 -31.33 5.28 -21.67
N PHE A 275 -31.25 4.50 -22.75
CA PHE A 275 -30.45 3.27 -22.80
C PHE A 275 -28.96 3.58 -22.69
N LEU A 276 -28.46 4.55 -23.46
CA LEU A 276 -27.06 4.97 -23.42
C LEU A 276 -26.69 5.54 -22.05
N PHE A 277 -27.51 6.43 -21.50
CA PHE A 277 -27.32 7.01 -20.18
C PHE A 277 -27.28 5.94 -19.08
N ALA A 278 -28.26 5.03 -19.06
CA ALA A 278 -28.31 3.94 -18.09
C ALA A 278 -27.09 3.01 -18.24
N SER A 279 -26.65 2.74 -19.46
CA SER A 279 -25.46 1.93 -19.70
C SER A 279 -24.18 2.59 -19.17
N MET A 280 -24.01 3.90 -19.33
CA MET A 280 -22.86 4.64 -18.77
C MET A 280 -22.87 4.64 -17.25
N LEU A 281 -24.05 4.72 -16.62
CA LEU A 281 -24.17 4.62 -15.16
C LEU A 281 -23.83 3.22 -14.65
N VAL A 282 -24.49 2.20 -15.19
CA VAL A 282 -24.43 0.82 -14.68
C VAL A 282 -23.11 0.13 -15.02
N TYR A 283 -22.59 0.35 -16.24
CA TYR A 283 -21.38 -0.31 -16.71
C TYR A 283 -20.13 0.57 -16.63
N GLY A 284 -20.30 1.89 -16.54
CA GLY A 284 -19.22 2.85 -16.35
C GLY A 284 -19.09 3.29 -14.89
N LEU A 285 -19.97 4.18 -14.43
CA LEU A 285 -19.80 4.89 -13.17
C LEU A 285 -19.86 4.00 -11.92
N ILE A 286 -20.92 3.18 -11.78
CA ILE A 286 -21.16 2.33 -10.59
C ILE A 286 -19.98 1.40 -10.31
N PRO A 287 -19.52 0.54 -11.24
CA PRO A 287 -18.41 -0.36 -10.98
C PRO A 287 -17.12 0.38 -10.64
N ARG A 288 -16.88 1.56 -11.23
CA ARG A 288 -15.72 2.41 -10.90
C ARG A 288 -15.83 3.01 -9.51
N ALA A 289 -17.02 3.47 -9.11
CA ALA A 289 -17.28 3.96 -7.76
C ALA A 289 -17.08 2.87 -6.70
N LEU A 290 -17.60 1.66 -6.97
CA LEU A 290 -17.42 0.50 -6.09
C LEU A 290 -15.94 0.10 -5.96
N LEU A 291 -15.20 0.01 -7.07
CA LEU A 291 -13.75 -0.27 -7.03
C LEU A 291 -12.96 0.85 -6.36
N ASN A 292 -13.36 2.12 -6.53
CA ASN A 292 -12.74 3.24 -5.83
C ASN A 292 -12.99 3.15 -4.31
N ALA A 293 -14.21 2.78 -3.89
CA ALA A 293 -14.53 2.56 -2.48
C ALA A 293 -13.74 1.38 -1.91
N LEU A 294 -13.72 0.24 -2.60
CA LEU A 294 -12.97 -0.95 -2.21
C LEU A 294 -11.47 -0.67 -2.10
N SER A 295 -10.88 -0.03 -3.10
CA SER A 295 -9.45 0.32 -3.08
C SER A 295 -9.12 1.33 -2.00
N SER A 296 -10.00 2.31 -1.73
CA SER A 296 -9.82 3.26 -0.63
C SER A 296 -9.85 2.58 0.73
N TRP A 297 -10.79 1.65 0.92
CA TRP A 297 -10.92 0.88 2.15
C TRP A 297 -9.71 -0.03 2.36
N GLN A 298 -9.32 -0.80 1.34
CA GLN A 298 -8.16 -1.70 1.41
C GLN A 298 -6.85 -0.95 1.60
N MET A 299 -6.67 0.21 0.97
CA MET A 299 -5.50 1.05 1.16
C MET A 299 -5.43 1.59 2.60
N ARG A 300 -6.55 2.04 3.18
CA ARG A 300 -6.60 2.48 4.58
C ARG A 300 -6.27 1.34 5.53
N ARG A 301 -6.83 0.16 5.29
CA ARG A 301 -6.55 -1.04 6.09
C ARG A 301 -5.08 -1.46 5.99
N ALA A 302 -4.50 -1.47 4.80
CA ALA A 302 -3.10 -1.81 4.59
C ALA A 302 -2.15 -0.78 5.23
N ALA A 303 -2.48 0.51 5.16
CA ALA A 303 -1.70 1.55 5.81
C ALA A 303 -1.73 1.43 7.35
N HIS A 304 -2.90 1.11 7.92
CA HIS A 304 -3.04 0.86 9.34
C HIS A 304 -2.24 -0.36 9.81
N ASP A 305 -2.34 -1.46 9.06
CA ASP A 305 -1.61 -2.70 9.33
C ASP A 305 -0.09 -2.48 9.28
N VAL A 306 0.39 -1.75 8.27
CA VAL A 306 1.79 -1.36 8.14
C VAL A 306 2.25 -0.50 9.31
N ALA A 307 1.46 0.50 9.70
CA ALA A 307 1.82 1.44 10.76
C ALA A 307 1.92 0.73 12.12
N LEU A 308 0.96 -0.14 12.45
CA LEU A 308 0.98 -0.87 13.73
C LEU A 308 2.14 -1.86 13.83
N HIS A 309 2.38 -2.61 12.76
CA HIS A 309 3.41 -3.63 12.78
C HIS A 309 4.80 -3.05 12.49
N HIS A 310 4.93 -1.76 12.16
CA HIS A 310 6.22 -1.17 11.84
C HIS A 310 7.16 -1.33 13.05
N PRO A 311 8.38 -1.85 12.86
CA PRO A 311 9.27 -2.14 13.99
C PRO A 311 9.64 -0.89 14.80
N ASP A 312 9.68 0.30 14.18
CA ASP A 312 9.82 1.57 14.94
C ASP A 312 8.59 1.87 15.80
N SER A 313 7.39 1.58 15.29
CA SER A 313 6.15 1.76 16.03
C SER A 313 6.05 0.76 17.17
N ARG A 314 6.50 -0.49 16.96
CA ARG A 314 6.57 -1.51 18.01
C ARG A 314 7.61 -1.17 19.06
N GLU A 315 8.79 -0.69 18.66
CA GLU A 315 9.83 -0.22 19.57
C GLU A 315 9.35 0.97 20.40
N LEU A 316 8.65 1.92 19.76
CA LEU A 316 8.04 3.05 20.44
C LEU A 316 6.97 2.61 21.44
N LEU A 317 6.08 1.68 21.05
CA LEU A 317 5.07 1.11 21.95
C LEU A 317 5.73 0.41 23.15
N LEU A 318 6.80 -0.35 22.92
CA LEU A 318 7.57 -0.98 23.99
C LEU A 318 8.17 0.06 24.94
N ARG A 319 8.73 1.17 24.41
CA ARG A 319 9.29 2.27 25.24
C ARG A 319 8.22 2.98 26.06
N MET A 320 7.02 3.15 25.52
CA MET A 320 5.89 3.73 26.24
C MET A 320 5.38 2.82 27.37
N GLN A 321 5.52 1.50 27.21
CA GLN A 321 4.99 0.50 28.12
C GLN A 321 6.01 0.01 29.15
N ARG A 322 7.32 0.22 28.93
CA ARG A 322 8.37 -0.23 29.86
C ARG A 322 8.30 0.52 31.20
N PRO A 323 8.28 -0.19 32.34
CA PRO A 323 8.51 0.43 33.64
C PRO A 323 9.98 0.83 33.75
N LEU A 324 10.25 2.08 34.14
CA LEU A 324 11.60 2.50 34.53
C LEU A 324 11.97 1.74 35.80
N VAL A 325 12.95 0.83 35.70
CA VAL A 325 13.67 0.32 36.86
C VAL A 325 14.68 1.40 37.23
N ASP A 326 14.27 2.27 38.13
CA ASP A 326 15.18 3.21 38.75
C ASP A 326 16.08 2.40 39.69
N THR A 327 17.29 2.05 39.23
CA THR A 327 18.41 1.70 40.11
C THR A 327 18.92 2.97 40.81
N GLY A 328 17.99 3.64 41.49
CA GLY A 328 18.30 4.71 42.40
C GLY A 328 19.04 4.10 43.59
N ALA A 329 20.36 4.04 43.50
CA ALA A 329 21.21 4.11 44.69
C ALA A 329 20.93 5.48 45.33
N ARG A 330 19.82 5.55 46.06
CA ARG A 330 19.51 6.66 46.94
C ARG A 330 20.57 6.60 48.02
N LEU A 331 21.68 7.32 47.83
CA LEU A 331 22.53 7.77 48.91
C LEU A 331 21.64 8.56 49.85
N GLN A 332 21.04 7.85 50.81
CA GLN A 332 20.41 8.45 51.97
C GLN A 332 21.55 9.02 52.78
N THR A 333 21.90 10.29 52.54
CA THR A 333 22.47 11.11 53.58
C THR A 333 21.42 11.23 54.67
N ALA A 334 21.52 10.34 55.67
CA ALA A 334 20.70 10.37 56.86
C ALA A 334 20.86 11.75 57.53
N PRO A 335 19.77 12.42 57.94
CA PRO A 335 19.85 13.48 58.93
C PRO A 335 20.36 12.86 60.23
N SER A 336 21.50 13.34 60.71
CA SER A 336 22.02 12.99 62.03
C SER A 336 20.96 13.25 63.10
N GLY A 337 20.53 12.18 63.76
CA GLY A 337 19.75 12.26 64.99
C GLY A 337 18.50 11.40 64.95
N PHE A 338 18.64 10.11 65.21
CA PHE A 338 17.73 9.35 66.09
C PHE A 338 18.37 7.98 66.35
N ASN A 339 18.84 7.78 67.59
CA ASN A 339 19.33 6.49 68.08
C ASN A 339 18.14 5.56 68.32
N LEU A 340 18.05 4.48 67.54
CA LEU A 340 17.30 3.28 67.93
C LEU A 340 18.20 2.05 67.72
N PRO A 341 18.07 0.99 68.54
CA PRO A 341 19.00 -0.13 68.53
C PRO A 341 18.86 -0.93 67.24
N ILE A 342 19.92 -0.99 66.46
CA ILE A 342 20.02 -1.84 65.27
C ILE A 342 20.22 -3.28 65.75
N VAL A 343 19.16 -4.09 65.67
CA VAL A 343 19.31 -5.55 65.54
C VAL A 343 19.59 -5.77 64.06
N ALA A 344 20.81 -6.20 63.73
CA ALA A 344 21.21 -6.49 62.36
C ALA A 344 20.58 -7.82 61.90
N PRO A 345 19.69 -7.83 60.89
CA PRO A 345 19.47 -9.03 60.11
C PRO A 345 20.67 -9.17 59.17
N GLU A 346 21.37 -10.29 59.27
CA GLU A 346 22.46 -10.68 58.40
C GLU A 346 21.91 -10.84 56.96
N LEU A 347 22.15 -9.84 56.11
CA LEU A 347 21.73 -9.82 54.72
C LEU A 347 22.67 -10.70 53.89
N GLN A 348 22.19 -11.88 53.50
CA GLN A 348 22.75 -12.64 52.38
C GLN A 348 22.42 -11.90 51.06
N PRO A 349 23.34 -11.80 50.09
CA PRO A 349 23.13 -11.10 48.85
C PRO A 349 22.35 -11.97 47.85
N GLU A 350 21.01 -11.97 47.91
CA GLU A 350 20.18 -12.44 46.80
C GLU A 350 19.80 -11.24 45.91
N GLN A 351 20.64 -10.97 44.91
CA GLN A 351 20.29 -10.10 43.78
C GLN A 351 19.34 -10.88 42.85
N GLN A 352 18.04 -10.73 43.06
CA GLN A 352 17.03 -11.23 42.13
C GLN A 352 16.89 -10.25 40.96
N THR A 353 17.71 -10.44 39.93
CA THR A 353 17.55 -9.78 38.62
C THR A 353 16.37 -10.43 37.89
N VAL A 354 15.29 -9.68 37.70
CA VAL A 354 14.09 -10.13 36.98
C VAL A 354 14.44 -10.32 35.49
N SER A 355 14.27 -11.55 34.98
CA SER A 355 14.44 -11.89 33.56
C SER A 355 13.17 -11.51 32.77
N PHE A 356 13.36 -10.83 31.64
CA PHE A 356 12.30 -10.30 30.77
C PHE A 356 12.06 -11.14 29.50
N GLY A 357 12.55 -12.38 29.45
CA GLY A 357 12.21 -13.36 28.40
C GLY A 357 13.39 -14.22 27.95
N ARG A 358 13.09 -15.25 27.14
CA ARG A 358 14.10 -16.16 26.54
C ARG A 358 14.52 -15.69 25.16
N GLY A 359 15.82 -15.51 24.97
CA GLY A 359 16.43 -15.05 23.72
C GLY A 359 17.37 -16.08 23.10
N PHE A 360 17.45 -16.09 21.78
CA PHE A 360 18.38 -16.91 21.02
C PHE A 360 19.51 -16.02 20.49
N VAL A 361 20.75 -16.35 20.80
CA VAL A 361 21.91 -15.52 20.46
C VAL A 361 22.75 -16.22 19.38
N LEU A 362 23.02 -15.50 18.31
CA LEU A 362 23.85 -15.91 17.19
C LEU A 362 25.12 -15.06 17.22
N LYS A 363 26.27 -15.69 17.35
CA LYS A 363 27.59 -15.06 17.40
C LYS A 363 28.21 -15.14 16.02
N TRP A 364 28.40 -14.00 15.36
CA TRP A 364 29.04 -13.95 14.05
C TRP A 364 30.53 -14.29 14.13
N ALA A 365 31.04 -15.01 13.14
CA ALA A 365 32.42 -15.45 13.08
C ALA A 365 33.40 -14.27 13.21
N GLY A 366 34.43 -14.47 14.04
CA GLY A 366 35.45 -13.46 14.36
C GLY A 366 35.38 -12.92 15.78
N ILE A 367 34.25 -13.08 16.48
CA ILE A 367 34.11 -12.59 17.87
C ILE A 367 34.85 -13.50 18.86
N GLN A 368 35.91 -12.96 19.47
CA GLN A 368 36.77 -13.69 20.42
C GLN A 368 36.31 -13.59 21.89
N LEU A 369 35.00 -13.52 22.15
CA LEU A 369 34.46 -13.52 23.51
C LEU A 369 34.11 -14.96 23.93
N PRO A 370 34.41 -15.38 25.18
CA PRO A 370 33.89 -16.61 25.72
C PRO A 370 32.37 -16.54 25.85
N ASP A 371 31.73 -17.68 25.68
CA ASP A 371 30.28 -17.79 25.59
C ASP A 371 29.58 -17.35 26.88
N ASP A 372 30.18 -17.66 28.04
CA ASP A 372 29.67 -17.27 29.37
C ASP A 372 29.61 -15.75 29.55
N GLU A 373 30.61 -15.02 29.02
CA GLU A 373 30.68 -13.57 29.10
C GLU A 373 29.61 -12.90 28.22
N ILE A 374 29.31 -13.49 27.05
CA ILE A 374 28.22 -13.01 26.17
C ILE A 374 26.87 -13.19 26.87
N GLN A 375 26.63 -14.35 27.49
CA GLN A 375 25.38 -14.62 28.20
C GLN A 375 25.18 -13.64 29.36
N ASP A 376 26.22 -13.42 30.17
CA ASP A 376 26.19 -12.45 31.26
C ASP A 376 25.92 -11.02 30.78
N LEU A 377 26.56 -10.61 29.68
CA LEU A 377 26.42 -9.26 29.15
C LEU A 377 25.02 -9.04 28.55
N VAL A 378 24.51 -9.99 27.78
CA VAL A 378 23.13 -9.96 27.26
C VAL A 378 22.12 -9.92 28.42
N ARG A 379 22.34 -10.72 29.47
CA ARG A 379 21.46 -10.74 30.63
C ARG A 379 21.48 -9.43 31.40
N ARG A 380 22.65 -8.83 31.62
CA ARG A 380 22.80 -7.56 32.35
C ARG A 380 22.27 -6.35 31.57
N GLN A 381 22.61 -6.24 30.30
CA GLN A 381 22.28 -5.07 29.47
C GLN A 381 20.87 -5.14 28.89
N TRP A 382 20.39 -6.35 28.56
CA TRP A 382 19.13 -6.52 27.84
C TRP A 382 18.06 -7.27 28.64
N GLY A 383 18.40 -7.82 29.82
CA GLY A 383 17.46 -8.52 30.70
C GLY A 383 16.94 -9.83 30.10
N ILE A 384 17.67 -10.44 29.18
CA ILE A 384 17.23 -11.61 28.41
C ILE A 384 18.04 -12.84 28.84
N ASP A 385 17.35 -13.93 29.17
CA ASP A 385 18.00 -15.21 29.42
C ASP A 385 18.30 -15.90 28.09
N THR A 386 19.56 -16.21 27.85
CA THR A 386 20.03 -16.86 26.62
C THR A 386 19.63 -18.34 26.62
N ALA A 387 18.64 -18.70 25.80
CA ALA A 387 18.17 -20.08 25.67
C ALA A 387 19.15 -20.97 24.89
N ALA A 388 19.84 -20.39 23.90
CA ALA A 388 20.90 -21.03 23.16
C ALA A 388 21.83 -20.00 22.52
N LEU A 389 23.09 -20.39 22.34
CA LEU A 389 24.14 -19.60 21.71
C LEU A 389 24.79 -20.44 20.59
N TYR A 390 24.82 -19.91 19.36
CA TYR A 390 25.44 -20.58 18.22
C TYR A 390 26.45 -19.66 17.54
N GLU A 391 27.57 -20.22 17.10
CA GLU A 391 28.55 -19.53 16.26
C GLU A 391 28.21 -19.72 14.78
N VAL A 392 28.06 -18.62 14.03
CA VAL A 392 27.57 -18.59 12.64
C VAL A 392 28.43 -17.71 11.75
N GLY A 393 28.39 -17.91 10.43
CA GLY A 393 29.13 -17.11 9.45
C GLY A 393 30.62 -17.46 9.32
N GLY A 394 31.01 -18.63 9.83
CA GLY A 394 32.36 -19.18 9.69
C GLY A 394 32.56 -19.95 8.39
N LEU A 395 33.72 -20.60 8.22
CA LEU A 395 34.00 -21.47 7.07
C LEU A 395 33.16 -22.77 7.08
N ASP A 396 32.59 -23.12 8.23
CA ASP A 396 31.79 -24.31 8.44
C ASP A 396 30.29 -24.02 8.29
N VAL A 397 29.77 -24.30 7.10
CA VAL A 397 28.37 -24.06 6.72
C VAL A 397 27.39 -24.91 7.55
N SER A 398 27.84 -26.06 8.10
CA SER A 398 26.97 -26.95 8.88
C SER A 398 26.49 -26.31 10.18
N ARG A 399 27.26 -25.39 10.76
CA ARG A 399 26.86 -24.64 11.96
C ARG A 399 25.75 -23.63 11.69
N ASP A 400 25.76 -23.02 10.50
CA ASP A 400 24.70 -22.10 10.07
C ASP A 400 23.39 -22.88 9.89
N GLU A 401 23.44 -24.06 9.28
CA GLU A 401 22.27 -24.94 9.12
C GLU A 401 21.72 -25.43 10.47
N GLU A 402 22.60 -25.81 11.40
CA GLU A 402 22.21 -26.24 12.75
C GLU A 402 21.50 -25.13 13.53
N ALA A 403 22.04 -23.91 13.49
CA ALA A 403 21.44 -22.75 14.15
C ALA A 403 20.06 -22.41 13.57
N LEU A 404 19.91 -22.47 12.24
CA LEU A 404 18.64 -22.23 11.57
C LEU A 404 17.60 -23.32 11.89
N HIS A 405 17.99 -24.59 11.87
CA HIS A 405 17.11 -25.71 12.23
C HIS A 405 16.66 -25.63 13.70
N ALA A 406 17.57 -25.28 14.62
CA ALA A 406 17.24 -25.08 16.02
C ALA A 406 16.22 -23.95 16.22
N LEU A 407 16.33 -22.85 15.45
CA LEU A 407 15.36 -21.76 15.43
C LEU A 407 13.98 -22.17 14.89
N GLU A 408 13.92 -23.00 13.85
CA GLU A 408 12.64 -23.51 13.33
C GLU A 408 11.89 -24.39 14.32
N THR A 409 12.64 -25.19 15.08
CA THR A 409 12.07 -26.18 16.00
C THR A 409 11.59 -25.50 17.30
N SER A 410 12.23 -24.39 17.67
CA SER A 410 11.99 -23.69 18.93
C SER A 410 10.81 -22.73 18.87
N HIS A 411 9.71 -23.08 19.52
CA HIS A 411 8.48 -22.26 19.55
C HIS A 411 8.46 -21.21 20.67
N ASP A 412 9.36 -21.29 21.65
CA ASP A 412 9.36 -20.53 22.90
C ASP A 412 10.42 -19.39 22.93
N ILE A 413 10.83 -18.91 21.75
CA ILE A 413 11.81 -17.82 21.60
C ILE A 413 11.10 -16.53 21.25
N ASP A 414 11.23 -15.55 22.14
CA ASP A 414 10.63 -14.23 21.99
C ASP A 414 11.53 -13.28 21.18
N GLN A 415 12.85 -13.45 21.24
CA GLN A 415 13.83 -12.54 20.62
C GLN A 415 15.02 -13.29 20.01
N VAL A 416 15.47 -12.84 18.83
CA VAL A 416 16.70 -13.33 18.18
C VAL A 416 17.71 -12.19 18.15
N MET A 417 18.92 -12.46 18.63
CA MET A 417 20.03 -11.54 18.70
C MET A 417 21.18 -12.06 17.86
N LEU A 418 21.77 -11.19 17.05
CA LEU A 418 22.91 -11.47 16.19
C LEU A 418 24.04 -10.51 16.60
N LEU A 419 25.08 -11.06 17.22
CA LEU A 419 26.25 -10.31 17.67
C LEU A 419 27.26 -10.23 16.52
N VAL A 420 27.74 -9.02 16.21
CA VAL A 420 28.67 -8.77 15.09
C VAL A 420 29.70 -7.71 15.45
N GLU A 421 30.92 -7.83 14.93
CA GLU A 421 31.94 -6.79 15.11
C GLU A 421 31.59 -5.50 14.32
N ALA A 422 31.64 -4.36 14.99
CA ALA A 422 31.22 -3.07 14.45
C ALA A 422 32.11 -2.57 13.30
N TRP A 423 33.41 -2.87 13.36
CA TRP A 423 34.42 -2.31 12.43
C TRP A 423 34.40 -2.96 11.04
N GLN A 424 33.76 -4.12 10.87
CA GLN A 424 33.61 -4.76 9.56
C GLN A 424 32.31 -4.31 8.91
N PRO A 425 32.28 -3.88 7.64
CA PRO A 425 31.01 -3.62 6.97
C PRO A 425 30.26 -4.95 6.72
N PRO A 426 28.92 -4.94 6.63
CA PRO A 426 28.13 -6.13 6.33
C PRO A 426 28.47 -6.67 4.94
N VAL A 427 29.38 -7.63 4.87
CA VAL A 427 29.84 -8.31 3.65
C VAL A 427 28.76 -9.21 3.06
N THR A 428 28.97 -9.70 1.84
CA THR A 428 27.96 -10.48 1.09
C THR A 428 27.48 -11.71 1.87
N ASP A 429 28.38 -12.41 2.55
CA ASP A 429 28.05 -13.64 3.28
C ASP A 429 27.12 -13.36 4.47
N PHE A 430 27.39 -12.28 5.22
CA PHE A 430 26.50 -11.78 6.26
C PHE A 430 25.10 -11.49 5.73
N ARG A 431 25.02 -10.80 4.58
CA ARG A 431 23.73 -10.46 3.97
C ARG A 431 22.95 -11.70 3.51
N ASN A 432 23.65 -12.71 2.98
CA ASN A 432 23.05 -13.97 2.57
C ASN A 432 22.50 -14.73 3.79
N PHE A 433 23.29 -14.84 4.86
CA PHE A 433 22.87 -15.48 6.10
C PHE A 433 21.66 -14.79 6.71
N VAL A 434 21.68 -13.45 6.85
CA VAL A 434 20.54 -12.70 7.38
C VAL A 434 19.28 -12.88 6.53
N THR A 435 19.44 -13.01 5.21
CA THR A 435 18.32 -13.30 4.30
C THR A 435 17.74 -14.70 4.55
N GLN A 436 18.57 -15.70 4.77
CA GLN A 436 18.14 -17.07 5.12
C GLN A 436 17.49 -17.12 6.50
N LEU A 437 18.12 -16.49 7.49
CA LEU A 437 17.58 -16.33 8.85
C LEU A 437 16.19 -15.69 8.82
N ARG A 438 15.98 -14.70 7.93
CA ARG A 438 14.67 -14.07 7.75
C ARG A 438 13.64 -14.99 7.09
N GLN A 439 14.03 -15.82 6.14
CA GLN A 439 13.11 -16.78 5.52
C GLN A 439 12.65 -17.84 6.53
N THR A 440 13.53 -18.18 7.45
CA THR A 440 13.32 -19.14 8.54
C THR A 440 12.40 -18.56 9.62
N LEU A 441 12.64 -17.32 10.03
CA LEU A 441 11.81 -16.60 10.99
C LEU A 441 10.57 -16.03 10.28
N ARG A 442 9.40 -16.67 10.49
CA ARG A 442 8.09 -16.19 9.97
C ARG A 442 7.94 -14.66 10.08
N ASP A 443 7.28 -14.06 9.08
CA ASP A 443 7.05 -12.61 8.98
C ASP A 443 6.60 -11.99 10.33
N GLY A 444 7.42 -11.08 10.88
CA GLY A 444 7.05 -10.25 12.04
C GLY A 444 7.83 -10.44 13.34
N LYS A 445 8.83 -11.35 13.40
CA LYS A 445 9.78 -11.41 14.53
C LYS A 445 10.91 -10.39 14.36
N MET A 446 11.31 -9.74 15.45
CA MET A 446 12.38 -8.73 15.44
C MET A 446 13.74 -9.42 15.57
N ILE A 447 14.73 -8.99 14.78
CA ILE A 447 16.11 -9.47 14.88
C ILE A 447 16.97 -8.30 15.32
N TRP A 448 17.61 -8.44 16.49
CA TRP A 448 18.53 -7.44 17.02
C TRP A 448 19.93 -7.75 16.52
N VAL A 449 20.56 -6.83 15.81
CA VAL A 449 21.97 -6.89 15.44
C VAL A 449 22.73 -6.05 16.45
N LEU A 450 23.41 -6.72 17.37
CA LEU A 450 24.20 -6.10 18.42
C LEU A 450 25.61 -5.88 17.88
N LEU A 451 26.04 -4.62 17.81
CA LEU A 451 27.37 -4.25 17.36
C LEU A 451 28.34 -4.26 18.53
N TYR A 452 29.42 -5.00 18.32
CA TYR A 452 30.49 -5.24 19.26
C TYR A 452 31.75 -4.46 18.86
N HIS A 453 32.36 -3.74 19.79
CA HIS A 453 33.65 -3.09 19.57
C HIS A 453 34.56 -3.28 20.80
N ARG A 454 35.84 -3.59 20.56
CA ARG A 454 36.88 -3.53 21.59
C ARG A 454 37.76 -2.31 21.33
N ASP A 455 38.10 -1.62 22.41
CA ASP A 455 39.15 -0.59 22.36
C ASP A 455 40.55 -1.23 22.32
N THR A 456 41.58 -0.43 22.10
CA THR A 456 42.99 -0.87 22.06
C THR A 456 43.46 -1.54 23.35
N ASP A 457 42.81 -1.25 24.47
CA ASP A 457 43.09 -1.85 25.78
C ASP A 457 42.36 -3.18 26.03
N GLY A 458 41.53 -3.62 25.08
CA GLY A 458 40.81 -4.90 25.12
C GLY A 458 39.44 -4.84 25.79
N ASP A 459 39.06 -3.69 26.35
CA ASP A 459 37.75 -3.45 26.96
C ASP A 459 36.65 -3.31 25.90
N ILE A 460 35.44 -3.75 26.25
CA ILE A 460 34.25 -3.61 25.40
C ILE A 460 33.72 -2.19 25.53
N VAL A 461 33.67 -1.47 24.42
CA VAL A 461 33.23 -0.06 24.38
C VAL A 461 32.10 0.15 23.38
N THR A 462 31.37 1.24 23.56
CA THR A 462 30.32 1.64 22.62
C THR A 462 30.93 1.91 21.23
N PRO A 463 30.42 1.27 20.15
CA PRO A 463 30.87 1.53 18.78
C PRO A 463 30.71 2.99 18.36
N ARG A 464 31.56 3.45 17.42
CA ARG A 464 31.47 4.81 16.87
C ARG A 464 30.13 5.03 16.16
N GLU A 465 29.57 6.23 16.26
CA GLU A 465 28.29 6.58 15.59
C GLU A 465 28.33 6.37 14.07
N SER A 466 29.46 6.64 13.42
CA SER A 466 29.65 6.42 11.98
C SER A 466 29.41 4.97 11.57
N ASP A 467 29.88 4.03 12.39
CA ASP A 467 29.82 2.60 12.11
C ASP A 467 28.40 2.10 12.35
N LEU A 468 27.76 2.55 13.43
CA LEU A 468 26.35 2.31 13.71
C LEU A 468 25.45 2.79 12.56
N ASP A 469 25.69 3.99 12.03
CA ASP A 469 24.91 4.55 10.92
C ASP A 469 25.12 3.79 9.62
N GLN A 470 26.36 3.39 9.31
CA GLN A 470 26.67 2.57 8.13
C GLN A 470 25.95 1.20 8.18
N TRP A 471 25.96 0.55 9.35
CA TRP A 471 25.27 -0.70 9.59
C TRP A 471 23.75 -0.54 9.51
N ARG A 472 23.19 0.52 10.10
CA ARG A 472 21.75 0.84 10.01
C ARG A 472 21.30 1.04 8.57
N MET A 473 21.98 1.91 7.81
CA MET A 473 21.64 2.19 6.42
C MET A 473 21.68 0.93 5.55
N THR A 474 22.66 0.03 5.81
CA THR A 474 22.79 -1.18 5.01
C THR A 474 21.73 -2.22 5.36
N LEU A 475 21.44 -2.42 6.64
CA LEU A 475 20.49 -3.43 7.08
C LEU A 475 19.03 -3.02 6.92
N GLU A 476 18.69 -1.73 7.09
CA GLU A 476 17.35 -1.21 6.79
C GLU A 476 16.96 -1.43 5.32
N ARG A 477 17.94 -1.42 4.42
CA ARG A 477 17.73 -1.70 2.98
C ARG A 477 17.48 -3.18 2.70
N ILE A 478 17.95 -4.08 3.57
CA ILE A 478 17.75 -5.53 3.45
C ILE A 478 16.42 -5.90 4.09
N ASP A 479 16.20 -5.46 5.34
CA ASP A 479 14.96 -5.70 6.06
C ASP A 479 14.73 -4.66 7.17
N ALA A 480 13.54 -4.06 7.16
CA ALA A 480 13.10 -3.14 8.18
C ALA A 480 12.98 -3.77 9.57
N TRP A 481 12.93 -5.10 9.74
CA TRP A 481 12.87 -5.77 11.06
C TRP A 481 14.24 -6.10 11.68
N LEU A 482 15.34 -5.72 11.02
CA LEU A 482 16.68 -5.75 11.60
C LEU A 482 16.90 -4.46 12.39
N ARG A 483 17.31 -4.54 13.65
CA ARG A 483 17.67 -3.36 14.46
C ARG A 483 19.11 -3.42 14.88
N VAL A 484 19.85 -2.41 14.47
CA VAL A 484 21.24 -2.24 14.85
C VAL A 484 21.33 -1.44 16.13
N LYS A 485 21.89 -2.06 17.17
CA LYS A 485 22.09 -1.49 18.50
C LYS A 485 23.53 -1.76 18.97
N PRO A 486 24.14 -0.87 19.76
CA PRO A 486 25.42 -1.19 20.39
C PRO A 486 25.22 -2.28 21.45
N MET A 487 26.23 -3.12 21.68
CA MET A 487 26.16 -4.17 22.71
C MET A 487 26.10 -3.59 24.13
N ILE A 488 26.84 -2.51 24.37
CA ILE A 488 26.79 -1.73 25.61
C ILE A 488 26.17 -0.38 25.28
N GLU A 489 25.12 0.01 26.01
CA GLU A 489 24.63 1.38 26.04
C GLU A 489 25.29 2.06 27.26
N GLU A 490 26.16 3.05 27.05
CA GLU A 490 26.62 3.87 28.17
C GLU A 490 25.43 4.60 28.80
N PRO A 491 25.29 4.62 30.15
CA PRO A 491 24.38 5.54 30.79
C PRO A 491 24.89 6.96 30.54
N ALA A 492 24.12 7.75 29.79
CA ALA A 492 24.44 9.14 29.45
C ALA A 492 24.06 10.11 30.58
#